data_AF-A0A9P1BIY1-F1
#
_entry.id   AF-A0A9P1BIY1-F1
#
_cell.length_a   1.000
_cell.length_b   1.000
_cell.length_c   1.000
_cell.angle_alpha   90.00
_cell.angle_beta   90.00
_cell.angle_gamma   90.00
#
_symmetry.space_group_name_H-M   'P 1'
#
loop_
_entity.id
_entity.type
_entity.pdbx_description
1 polymer ?
#
loop_
_entity_poly.entity_id
_entity_poly.type
_entity_poly.pdbx_seq_one_letter_code
_entity_poly.pdbx_strand_id
1 'polypeptide(L)'
;MAPYDASEEVAPPFQTMYFSDEFMIKYQPLAQAKQRLREDANDAEAQKVYDEHFPLYKNYDWCSSWDGKQYDLVFYGVSGYTGYLMMEYLKRVSLKRTPESFTFAFAGRTPSRVQELRDREFAGTIYEDTPVMQMSYDDPYSIIDLVKSAKCIINVAGPYMLTQGELMIDCCITRGVHYCDISGEIPWSRRITPLHRHAQRSGAFIIPSAASAGGFPDLCTFLCAKKAREDYGEDLRKAICYVNGGGAIATASGGTLKTRATMAAGGDETRKMMGDPYALGGFVPDRDRHGIKYCNIEFGTGKVTTKVRAEDLDANMSKISEDKHLGIWRGPNVYSYFDTRIVRRSNMLLADMGGKPYGKSLNFLQFSVLPTEMLLQQKGGGGGAGGGIGGGAGGGGGGGSVEAERKALEAKGVYYKAGEGPPLEELDDAWSAWFLWSQTDKGHEIKCDFIGRDGYFETARIAVETAMTLVFDRQELPYPGGVLTPAVACGEALARRLIHSGVKFKMAEWHGVEEFNPPPNP
;
A
#
# COMPACT_ATOMS: atom_id res chain seq x y z
N MET A 1 15.21 -0.62 -16.65
CA MET A 1 14.46 -1.82 -17.06
C MET A 1 14.15 -1.70 -18.55
N ALA A 2 14.25 -2.79 -19.30
CA ALA A 2 13.86 -2.83 -20.72
C ALA A 2 12.38 -2.41 -20.90
N PRO A 3 11.98 -1.88 -22.07
CA PRO A 3 10.57 -1.58 -22.32
C PRO A 3 9.81 -2.89 -22.24
N TYR A 4 8.65 -2.87 -21.59
CA TYR A 4 7.72 -3.98 -21.62
C TYR A 4 7.33 -4.22 -23.08
N ASP A 5 7.85 -5.31 -23.65
CA ASP A 5 7.53 -5.74 -25.00
C ASP A 5 6.10 -6.29 -24.97
N ALA A 6 5.19 -5.62 -25.66
CA ALA A 6 3.80 -6.07 -25.78
C ALA A 6 3.66 -7.40 -26.55
N SER A 7 4.74 -7.90 -27.17
CA SER A 7 4.81 -9.20 -27.82
C SER A 7 5.27 -10.34 -26.90
N GLU A 8 5.82 -10.03 -25.72
CA GLU A 8 5.96 -11.03 -24.66
C GLU A 8 4.66 -11.06 -23.85
N GLU A 9 3.76 -11.97 -24.22
CA GLU A 9 2.72 -12.42 -23.29
C GLU A 9 3.41 -13.01 -22.05
N VAL A 10 3.73 -12.15 -21.08
CA VAL A 10 3.98 -12.61 -19.71
C VAL A 10 2.74 -13.39 -19.35
N ALA A 11 2.84 -14.70 -19.16
CA ALA A 11 1.69 -15.48 -18.71
C ALA A 11 1.28 -14.97 -17.31
N PRO A 12 -0.02 -14.95 -16.96
CA PRO A 12 -0.44 -14.71 -15.59
C PRO A 12 0.36 -15.65 -14.66
N PRO A 13 0.76 -15.21 -13.45
CA PRO A 13 1.73 -15.95 -12.64
C PRO A 13 1.25 -17.32 -12.17
N PHE A 14 -0.04 -17.63 -12.35
CA PHE A 14 -0.54 -19.00 -12.29
C PHE A 14 0.28 -19.98 -13.13
N GLN A 15 0.90 -19.53 -14.24
CA GLN A 15 1.71 -20.37 -15.12
C GLN A 15 3.22 -20.30 -14.85
N THR A 16 3.72 -19.31 -14.09
CA THR A 16 5.17 -19.05 -13.98
C THR A 16 5.73 -18.93 -12.56
N MET A 17 4.98 -18.50 -11.54
CA MET A 17 5.52 -18.23 -10.18
C MET A 17 5.17 -19.27 -9.10
N TYR A 18 4.12 -20.08 -9.24
CA TYR A 18 3.77 -21.08 -8.21
C TYR A 18 4.66 -22.32 -8.17
N PHE A 19 5.84 -22.26 -8.79
CA PHE A 19 6.79 -23.36 -8.79
C PHE A 19 8.06 -23.00 -8.01
N SER A 20 7.94 -22.41 -6.82
CA SER A 20 9.04 -22.53 -5.86
C SER A 20 9.19 -24.00 -5.48
N ASP A 21 10.40 -24.47 -5.20
CA ASP A 21 10.66 -25.88 -4.83
C ASP A 21 9.78 -26.31 -3.64
N GLU A 22 9.46 -25.39 -2.71
CA GLU A 22 8.56 -25.62 -1.57
C GLU A 22 7.07 -25.72 -1.95
N PHE A 23 6.57 -24.96 -2.92
CA PHE A 23 5.19 -25.10 -3.41
C PHE A 23 5.07 -26.34 -4.31
N MET A 24 6.14 -26.67 -5.04
CA MET A 24 6.25 -27.91 -5.81
C MET A 24 6.22 -29.15 -4.94
N ILE A 25 6.64 -29.11 -3.68
CA ILE A 25 6.46 -30.24 -2.73
C ILE A 25 4.97 -30.56 -2.50
N LYS A 26 4.08 -29.57 -2.62
CA LYS A 26 2.63 -29.74 -2.46
C LYS A 26 1.92 -30.24 -3.73
N TYR A 27 2.47 -29.90 -4.90
CA TYR A 27 2.03 -30.39 -6.22
C TYR A 27 2.97 -31.45 -6.81
N GLN A 28 3.81 -32.01 -5.93
CA GLN A 28 4.89 -32.94 -6.23
C GLN A 28 4.40 -34.17 -6.99
N PRO A 29 3.19 -34.73 -6.71
CA PRO A 29 2.68 -35.86 -7.48
C PRO A 29 2.52 -35.55 -8.98
N LEU A 30 1.96 -34.39 -9.33
CA LEU A 30 1.75 -34.01 -10.74
C LEU A 30 3.08 -33.67 -11.44
N ALA A 31 4.02 -33.03 -10.73
CA ALA A 31 5.34 -32.70 -11.24
C ALA A 31 6.22 -33.94 -11.47
N GLN A 32 6.23 -34.86 -10.49
CA GLN A 32 6.93 -36.15 -10.59
C GLN A 32 6.31 -37.03 -11.68
N ALA A 33 4.99 -37.04 -11.79
CA ALA A 33 4.30 -37.73 -12.88
C ALA A 33 4.70 -37.19 -14.26
N LYS A 34 4.72 -35.85 -14.44
CA LYS A 34 5.20 -35.22 -15.68
C LYS A 34 6.65 -35.54 -16.01
N GLN A 35 7.52 -35.59 -15.02
CA GLN A 35 8.93 -35.94 -15.23
C GLN A 35 9.08 -37.41 -15.63
N ARG A 36 8.41 -38.33 -14.91
CA ARG A 36 8.39 -39.76 -15.22
C ARG A 36 7.84 -40.05 -16.61
N LEU A 37 6.78 -39.36 -17.04
CA LEU A 37 6.23 -39.49 -18.39
C LEU A 37 7.13 -38.93 -19.50
N ARG A 38 8.06 -38.02 -19.18
CA ARG A 38 9.08 -37.54 -20.14
C ARG A 38 10.22 -38.55 -20.30
N GLU A 39 10.52 -39.29 -19.23
CA GLU A 39 11.59 -40.30 -19.20
C GLU A 39 11.08 -41.65 -19.75
N ASP A 40 9.84 -42.02 -19.44
CA ASP A 40 9.12 -43.17 -19.98
C ASP A 40 7.65 -42.81 -20.25
N ALA A 41 7.31 -42.64 -21.53
CA ALA A 41 5.96 -42.30 -21.95
C ALA A 41 4.90 -43.38 -21.65
N ASN A 42 5.30 -44.59 -21.23
CA ASN A 42 4.39 -45.70 -20.92
C ASN A 42 4.23 -45.96 -19.40
N ASP A 43 4.76 -45.07 -18.54
CA ASP A 43 4.62 -45.19 -17.08
C ASP A 43 3.16 -45.02 -16.65
N ALA A 44 2.44 -46.14 -16.50
CA ALA A 44 1.00 -46.16 -16.23
C ALA A 44 0.62 -45.53 -14.88
N GLU A 45 1.50 -45.59 -13.88
CA GLU A 45 1.24 -45.02 -12.56
C GLU A 45 1.45 -43.50 -12.61
N ALA A 46 2.49 -43.04 -13.31
CA ALA A 46 2.68 -41.62 -13.58
C ALA A 46 1.54 -41.06 -14.45
N GLN A 47 1.08 -41.80 -15.47
CA GLN A 47 -0.04 -41.42 -16.31
C GLN A 47 -1.33 -41.29 -15.50
N LYS A 48 -1.59 -42.22 -14.59
CA LYS A 48 -2.75 -42.14 -13.68
C LYS A 48 -2.68 -40.94 -12.74
N VAL A 49 -1.55 -40.70 -12.08
CA VAL A 49 -1.36 -39.53 -11.19
C VAL A 49 -1.49 -38.23 -11.98
N TYR A 50 -0.96 -38.19 -13.20
CA TYR A 50 -1.14 -37.09 -14.13
C TYR A 50 -2.61 -36.89 -14.49
N ASP A 51 -3.32 -37.92 -14.94
CA ASP A 51 -4.73 -37.83 -15.35
C ASP A 51 -5.68 -37.51 -14.20
N GLU A 52 -5.34 -37.85 -12.95
CA GLU A 52 -6.11 -37.48 -11.76
C GLU A 52 -5.91 -36.00 -11.38
N HIS A 53 -4.69 -35.47 -11.47
CA HIS A 53 -4.35 -34.15 -10.92
C HIS A 53 -4.29 -33.05 -12.00
N PHE A 54 -4.03 -33.41 -13.26
CA PHE A 54 -3.91 -32.48 -14.37
C PHE A 54 -5.23 -31.82 -14.78
N PRO A 55 -6.40 -32.49 -14.73
CA PRO A 55 -7.69 -31.84 -14.96
C PRO A 55 -8.04 -30.82 -13.88
N LEU A 56 -7.67 -31.05 -12.61
CA LEU A 56 -7.82 -30.06 -11.54
C LEU A 56 -6.92 -28.84 -11.76
N TYR A 57 -5.74 -29.05 -12.33
CA TYR A 57 -4.79 -28.01 -12.73
C TYR A 57 -5.22 -27.23 -13.99
N LYS A 58 -5.95 -27.85 -14.92
CA LYS A 58 -6.41 -27.28 -16.20
C LYS A 58 -7.86 -26.81 -16.24
N ASN A 59 -8.67 -27.17 -15.25
CA ASN A 59 -10.04 -26.71 -15.16
C ASN A 59 -9.99 -25.22 -14.83
N TYR A 60 -10.32 -24.37 -15.81
CA TYR A 60 -10.53 -22.93 -15.64
C TYR A 60 -12.00 -22.54 -15.90
N ASP A 61 -12.88 -23.54 -16.06
CA ASP A 61 -14.32 -23.35 -16.32
C ASP A 61 -15.07 -22.81 -15.10
N TRP A 62 -14.43 -22.79 -13.92
CA TRP A 62 -14.92 -22.09 -12.73
C TRP A 62 -14.64 -20.57 -12.75
N CYS A 63 -13.86 -20.07 -13.72
CA CYS A 63 -13.34 -18.70 -13.75
C CYS A 63 -13.97 -17.77 -14.80
N SER A 64 -14.85 -18.25 -15.67
CA SER A 64 -15.65 -17.38 -16.54
C SER A 64 -17.08 -17.23 -16.00
N SER A 65 -17.42 -15.99 -15.67
CA SER A 65 -18.73 -15.46 -15.24
C SER A 65 -19.37 -16.10 -14.00
N TRP A 66 -18.95 -15.68 -12.81
CA TRP A 66 -19.75 -15.85 -11.59
C TRP A 66 -20.23 -14.49 -11.06
N ASP A 67 -21.54 -14.36 -10.85
CA ASP A 67 -22.25 -13.16 -10.39
C ASP A 67 -22.95 -13.36 -9.03
N GLY A 68 -22.68 -14.47 -8.31
CA GLY A 68 -23.22 -14.82 -7.00
C GLY A 68 -22.40 -14.41 -5.76
N LYS A 69 -21.60 -13.34 -5.86
CA LYS A 69 -20.74 -12.80 -4.78
C LYS A 69 -21.56 -12.60 -3.51
N GLN A 70 -21.20 -13.33 -2.45
CA GLN A 70 -21.93 -13.32 -1.17
C GLN A 70 -21.65 -12.03 -0.39
N TYR A 71 -20.40 -11.56 -0.42
CA TYR A 71 -19.94 -10.43 0.37
C TYR A 71 -19.44 -9.30 -0.53
N ASP A 72 -19.81 -8.07 -0.20
CA ASP A 72 -19.18 -6.90 -0.80
C ASP A 72 -17.70 -6.86 -0.43
N LEU A 73 -17.40 -7.00 0.87
CA LEU A 73 -16.05 -6.96 1.40
C LEU A 73 -15.71 -8.21 2.22
N VAL A 74 -14.51 -8.77 2.02
CA VAL A 74 -13.98 -9.80 2.90
C VAL A 74 -12.63 -9.39 3.45
N PHE A 75 -12.50 -9.37 4.77
CA PHE A 75 -11.28 -8.96 5.46
C PHE A 75 -10.46 -10.19 5.85
N TYR A 76 -9.24 -10.30 5.32
CA TYR A 76 -8.33 -11.40 5.62
C TYR A 76 -7.21 -10.96 6.56
N GLY A 77 -7.13 -11.56 7.75
CA GLY A 77 -6.06 -11.28 8.74
C GLY A 77 -6.42 -10.30 9.86
N VAL A 78 -7.70 -10.08 10.13
CA VAL A 78 -8.20 -9.09 11.10
C VAL A 78 -7.77 -9.30 12.56
N SER A 79 -7.20 -10.46 12.90
CA SER A 79 -6.68 -10.75 14.25
C SER A 79 -5.42 -9.96 14.61
N GLY A 80 -4.84 -9.19 13.69
CA GLY A 80 -3.73 -8.27 13.98
C GLY A 80 -4.21 -6.90 14.48
N TYR A 81 -3.31 -6.10 15.07
CA TYR A 81 -3.65 -4.80 15.65
C TYR A 81 -4.36 -3.84 14.66
N THR A 82 -3.80 -3.62 13.47
CA THR A 82 -4.46 -2.78 12.45
C THR A 82 -5.77 -3.40 11.95
N GLY A 83 -5.84 -4.73 11.90
CA GLY A 83 -7.06 -5.46 11.54
C GLY A 83 -8.18 -5.27 12.56
N TYR A 84 -7.82 -5.19 13.84
CA TYR A 84 -8.74 -4.83 14.91
C TYR A 84 -9.27 -3.40 14.75
N LEU A 85 -8.39 -2.43 14.48
CA LEU A 85 -8.82 -1.05 14.21
C LEU A 85 -9.69 -0.94 12.96
N MET A 86 -9.49 -1.80 11.96
CA MET A 86 -10.41 -1.92 10.83
C MET A 86 -11.79 -2.43 11.25
N MET A 87 -11.90 -3.39 12.19
CA MET A 87 -13.20 -3.79 12.74
C MET A 87 -13.90 -2.64 13.46
N GLU A 88 -13.17 -1.87 14.26
CA GLU A 88 -13.71 -0.71 14.97
C GLU A 88 -14.22 0.37 13.99
N TYR A 89 -13.43 0.68 12.96
CA TYR A 89 -13.86 1.58 11.90
C TYR A 89 -15.05 1.02 11.10
N LEU A 90 -15.01 -0.27 10.73
CA LEU A 90 -16.06 -0.96 10.00
C LEU A 90 -17.38 -0.97 10.75
N LYS A 91 -17.36 -1.10 12.09
CA LYS A 91 -18.56 -0.95 12.93
C LYS A 91 -19.22 0.41 12.70
N ARG A 92 -18.45 1.51 12.71
CA ARG A 92 -18.98 2.86 12.47
C ARG A 92 -19.58 3.03 11.07
N VAL A 93 -18.97 2.41 10.06
CA VAL A 93 -19.44 2.46 8.66
C VAL A 93 -20.67 1.58 8.44
N SER A 94 -20.64 0.36 8.96
CA SER A 94 -21.70 -0.64 8.79
C SER A 94 -22.99 -0.26 9.52
N LEU A 95 -22.92 0.34 10.71
CA LEU A 95 -24.11 0.79 11.45
C LEU A 95 -24.92 1.89 10.75
N LYS A 96 -24.39 2.50 9.68
CA LYS A 96 -25.13 3.45 8.83
C LYS A 96 -25.84 2.77 7.64
N ARG A 97 -25.77 1.45 7.56
CA ARG A 97 -26.20 0.61 6.44
C ARG A 97 -26.98 -0.59 6.98
N THR A 98 -27.72 -1.25 6.10
CA THR A 98 -28.36 -2.52 6.39
C THR A 98 -27.63 -3.67 5.68
N PRO A 99 -27.76 -4.93 6.13
CA PRO A 99 -27.20 -6.10 5.46
C PRO A 99 -27.61 -6.24 3.99
N GLU A 100 -28.79 -5.76 3.58
CA GLU A 100 -29.23 -5.75 2.18
C GLU A 100 -28.45 -4.74 1.32
N SER A 101 -27.93 -3.69 1.94
CA SER A 101 -27.17 -2.61 1.29
C SER A 101 -25.65 -2.77 1.39
N PHE A 102 -25.18 -3.62 2.30
CA PHE A 102 -23.76 -3.86 2.55
C PHE A 102 -23.52 -5.16 3.32
N THR A 103 -22.83 -6.11 2.69
CA THR A 103 -22.43 -7.39 3.29
C THR A 103 -20.92 -7.51 3.43
N PHE A 104 -20.45 -8.05 4.56
CA PHE A 104 -19.05 -8.35 4.76
C PHE A 104 -18.83 -9.62 5.57
N ALA A 105 -17.62 -10.17 5.47
CA ALA A 105 -17.17 -11.31 6.26
C ALA A 105 -15.71 -11.15 6.71
N PHE A 106 -15.35 -11.90 7.74
CA PHE A 106 -13.98 -12.00 8.22
C PHE A 106 -13.37 -13.36 7.83
N ALA A 107 -12.08 -13.38 7.54
CA ALA A 107 -11.36 -14.60 7.20
C ALA A 107 -9.96 -14.63 7.81
N GLY A 108 -9.49 -15.82 8.14
CA GLY A 108 -8.12 -16.02 8.58
C GLY A 108 -7.83 -17.45 9.04
N ARG A 109 -6.59 -17.70 9.40
CA ARG A 109 -6.10 -19.04 9.77
C ARG A 109 -6.67 -19.56 11.09
N THR A 110 -7.05 -18.66 11.99
CA THR A 110 -7.51 -19.00 13.35
C THR A 110 -8.86 -18.32 13.61
N PRO A 111 -9.98 -18.95 13.22
CA PRO A 111 -11.32 -18.37 13.33
C PRO A 111 -11.71 -17.95 14.75
N SER A 112 -11.33 -18.73 15.76
CA SER A 112 -11.71 -18.47 17.16
C SER A 112 -11.31 -17.08 17.64
N ARG A 113 -10.09 -16.62 17.34
CA ARG A 113 -9.63 -15.27 17.68
C ARG A 113 -10.44 -14.17 16.98
N VAL A 114 -10.87 -14.44 15.76
CA VAL A 114 -11.65 -13.50 14.96
C VAL A 114 -13.10 -13.46 15.44
N GLN A 115 -13.66 -14.61 15.84
CA GLN A 115 -14.98 -14.73 16.45
C GLN A 115 -15.04 -13.97 17.78
N GLU A 116 -14.08 -14.16 18.68
CA GLU A 116 -14.00 -13.41 19.95
C GLU A 116 -14.01 -11.89 19.73
N LEU A 117 -13.24 -11.41 18.74
CA LEU A 117 -13.22 -9.99 18.39
C LEU A 117 -14.55 -9.52 17.80
N ARG A 118 -15.13 -10.28 16.86
CA ARG A 118 -16.43 -9.97 16.28
C ARG A 118 -17.51 -9.90 17.36
N ASP A 119 -17.58 -10.89 18.23
CA ASP A 119 -18.60 -11.00 19.28
C ASP A 119 -18.49 -9.82 20.24
N ARG A 120 -17.27 -9.40 20.58
CA ARG A 120 -17.04 -8.21 21.40
C ARG A 120 -17.46 -6.91 20.69
N GLU A 121 -17.05 -6.73 19.43
CA GLU A 121 -17.25 -5.45 18.74
C GLU A 121 -18.67 -5.28 18.19
N PHE A 122 -19.32 -6.37 17.75
CA PHE A 122 -20.62 -6.33 17.07
C PHE A 122 -21.78 -6.86 17.91
N ALA A 123 -21.58 -7.26 19.18
CA ALA A 123 -22.66 -7.69 20.07
C ALA A 123 -23.84 -6.71 20.09
N GLY A 124 -25.07 -7.25 19.91
CA GLY A 124 -26.30 -6.46 19.92
C GLY A 124 -26.50 -5.56 18.71
N THR A 125 -25.66 -5.68 17.69
CA THR A 125 -25.85 -5.01 16.39
C THR A 125 -26.44 -5.98 15.38
N ILE A 126 -27.01 -5.46 14.30
CA ILE A 126 -27.52 -6.29 13.17
C ILE A 126 -26.41 -7.08 12.44
N TYR A 127 -25.15 -6.89 12.82
CA TYR A 127 -23.97 -7.55 12.27
C TYR A 127 -23.31 -8.51 13.30
N GLU A 128 -23.96 -8.82 14.43
CA GLU A 128 -23.40 -9.70 15.46
C GLU A 128 -23.05 -11.10 14.93
N ASP A 129 -23.84 -11.60 13.98
CA ASP A 129 -23.65 -12.90 13.33
C ASP A 129 -22.78 -12.84 12.05
N THR A 130 -21.97 -11.77 11.88
CA THR A 130 -21.09 -11.64 10.69
C THR A 130 -20.24 -12.92 10.52
N PRO A 131 -20.23 -13.54 9.32
CA PRO A 131 -19.49 -14.77 9.08
C PRO A 131 -17.99 -14.64 9.32
N VAL A 132 -17.40 -15.69 9.92
CA VAL A 132 -15.96 -15.84 10.13
C VAL A 132 -15.50 -17.14 9.48
N MET A 133 -14.65 -17.04 8.47
CA MET A 133 -14.20 -18.17 7.65
C MET A 133 -12.77 -18.60 8.00
N GLN A 134 -12.55 -19.92 8.12
CA GLN A 134 -11.21 -20.48 8.23
C GLN A 134 -10.56 -20.56 6.85
N MET A 135 -9.57 -19.70 6.62
CA MET A 135 -8.88 -19.61 5.34
C MET A 135 -7.37 -19.55 5.58
N SER A 136 -6.60 -20.33 4.82
CA SER A 136 -5.15 -20.39 4.95
C SER A 136 -4.49 -20.51 3.59
N TYR A 137 -3.35 -19.84 3.41
CA TYR A 137 -2.48 -20.09 2.25
C TYR A 137 -1.96 -21.54 2.21
N ASP A 138 -1.95 -22.24 3.35
CA ASP A 138 -1.64 -23.67 3.43
C ASP A 138 -2.77 -24.55 2.88
N ASP A 139 -3.90 -23.98 2.47
CA ASP A 139 -4.96 -24.65 1.72
C ASP A 139 -5.41 -23.76 0.54
N PRO A 140 -4.84 -23.97 -0.65
CA PRO A 140 -5.16 -23.17 -1.83
C PRO A 140 -6.64 -23.16 -2.20
N TYR A 141 -7.37 -24.25 -1.95
CA TYR A 141 -8.81 -24.29 -2.21
C TYR A 141 -9.56 -23.30 -1.31
N SER A 142 -9.14 -23.17 -0.04
CA SER A 142 -9.70 -22.16 0.86
C SER A 142 -9.50 -20.72 0.33
N ILE A 143 -8.32 -20.41 -0.24
CA ILE A 143 -8.06 -19.08 -0.82
C ILE A 143 -8.89 -18.85 -2.09
N ILE A 144 -9.05 -19.89 -2.92
CA ILE A 144 -9.92 -19.82 -4.11
C ILE A 144 -11.36 -19.55 -3.68
N ASP A 145 -11.88 -20.26 -2.68
CA ASP A 145 -13.25 -20.10 -2.19
C ASP A 145 -13.47 -18.77 -1.47
N LEU A 146 -12.45 -18.28 -0.77
CA LEU A 146 -12.42 -16.92 -0.22
C LEU A 146 -12.59 -15.87 -1.32
N VAL A 147 -11.78 -15.95 -2.38
CA VAL A 147 -11.83 -15.00 -3.50
C VAL A 147 -13.14 -15.13 -4.26
N LYS A 148 -13.67 -16.35 -4.41
CA LYS A 148 -15.03 -16.54 -4.93
C LYS A 148 -16.01 -15.75 -4.08
N SER A 149 -16.02 -15.84 -2.75
CA SER A 149 -17.07 -15.23 -1.93
C SER A 149 -17.20 -13.69 -2.00
N ALA A 150 -16.21 -12.95 -2.52
CA ALA A 150 -16.08 -11.50 -2.33
C ALA A 150 -16.18 -10.65 -3.62
N LYS A 151 -16.67 -9.41 -3.51
CA LYS A 151 -16.41 -8.35 -4.52
C LYS A 151 -15.03 -7.72 -4.36
N CYS A 152 -14.61 -7.48 -3.13
CA CYS A 152 -13.26 -7.01 -2.80
C CYS A 152 -12.71 -7.73 -1.57
N ILE A 153 -11.43 -8.11 -1.61
CA ILE A 153 -10.69 -8.61 -0.46
C ILE A 153 -9.82 -7.49 0.12
N ILE A 154 -9.87 -7.30 1.43
CA ILE A 154 -8.98 -6.43 2.19
C ILE A 154 -8.00 -7.33 2.95
N ASN A 155 -6.77 -7.42 2.46
CA ASN A 155 -5.73 -8.23 3.10
C ASN A 155 -4.92 -7.39 4.09
N VAL A 156 -4.93 -7.79 5.35
CA VAL A 156 -4.16 -7.17 6.44
C VAL A 156 -3.21 -8.19 7.12
N ALA A 157 -2.98 -9.33 6.49
CA ALA A 157 -2.15 -10.41 7.00
C ALA A 157 -0.67 -10.25 6.58
N GLY A 158 0.09 -9.41 7.29
CA GLY A 158 1.54 -9.30 7.12
C GLY A 158 2.38 -10.24 8.01
N PRO A 159 3.71 -10.30 7.82
CA PRO A 159 4.50 -9.64 6.77
C PRO A 159 4.31 -10.29 5.40
N TYR A 160 3.96 -9.49 4.39
CA TYR A 160 3.48 -9.97 3.09
C TYR A 160 4.57 -10.74 2.32
N MET A 161 5.82 -10.30 2.42
CA MET A 161 6.99 -10.95 1.83
C MET A 161 7.16 -12.43 2.22
N LEU A 162 6.63 -12.81 3.39
CA LEU A 162 6.70 -14.17 3.94
C LEU A 162 5.39 -14.95 3.78
N THR A 163 4.34 -14.31 3.27
CA THR A 163 3.10 -15.00 2.92
C THR A 163 3.16 -15.52 1.49
N GLN A 164 2.32 -16.50 1.16
CA GLN A 164 2.06 -16.90 -0.22
C GLN A 164 0.93 -16.05 -0.81
N GLY A 165 0.98 -14.74 -0.56
CA GLY A 165 -0.06 -13.78 -0.92
C GLY A 165 -0.31 -13.72 -2.42
N GLU A 166 0.68 -14.06 -3.23
CA GLU A 166 0.61 -14.12 -4.68
C GLU A 166 -0.58 -14.96 -5.13
N LEU A 167 -0.86 -16.08 -4.43
CA LEU A 167 -1.99 -16.97 -4.71
C LEU A 167 -3.33 -16.22 -4.72
N MET A 168 -3.52 -15.35 -3.73
CA MET A 168 -4.73 -14.55 -3.62
C MET A 168 -4.79 -13.50 -4.73
N ILE A 169 -3.68 -12.85 -5.05
CA ILE A 169 -3.60 -11.86 -6.13
C ILE A 169 -3.99 -12.48 -7.47
N ASP A 170 -3.48 -13.66 -7.79
CA ASP A 170 -3.79 -14.30 -9.06
C ASP A 170 -5.22 -14.82 -9.11
N CYS A 171 -5.75 -15.35 -8.01
CA CYS A 171 -7.17 -15.68 -7.93
C CYS A 171 -8.03 -14.43 -8.17
N CYS A 172 -7.67 -13.29 -7.56
CA CYS A 172 -8.37 -12.02 -7.75
C CYS A 172 -8.33 -11.56 -9.21
N ILE A 173 -7.15 -11.55 -9.82
CA ILE A 173 -6.97 -11.19 -11.23
C ILE A 173 -7.79 -12.12 -12.12
N THR A 174 -7.70 -13.44 -11.93
CA THR A 174 -8.38 -14.41 -12.80
C THR A 174 -9.91 -14.25 -12.72
N ARG A 175 -10.45 -13.86 -11.57
CA ARG A 175 -11.90 -13.73 -11.33
C ARG A 175 -12.46 -12.31 -11.49
N GLY A 176 -11.63 -11.31 -11.76
CA GLY A 176 -12.06 -9.91 -11.74
C GLY A 176 -12.52 -9.46 -10.34
N VAL A 177 -11.97 -10.04 -9.28
CA VAL A 177 -12.23 -9.67 -7.88
C VAL A 177 -11.24 -8.60 -7.46
N HIS A 178 -11.72 -7.59 -6.74
CA HIS A 178 -10.87 -6.49 -6.31
C HIS A 178 -10.06 -6.90 -5.08
N TYR A 179 -8.91 -6.28 -4.90
CA TYR A 179 -8.01 -6.53 -3.79
C TYR A 179 -7.41 -5.21 -3.34
N CYS A 180 -7.32 -5.00 -2.02
CA CYS A 180 -6.41 -4.02 -1.46
C CYS A 180 -5.69 -4.56 -0.23
N ASP A 181 -4.49 -4.05 0.04
CA ASP A 181 -3.75 -4.34 1.26
C ASP A 181 -3.15 -3.09 1.90
N ILE A 182 -2.59 -3.25 3.10
CA ILE A 182 -1.92 -2.19 3.84
C ILE A 182 -0.40 -2.39 3.89
N SER A 183 0.16 -3.10 2.91
CA SER A 183 1.57 -3.46 2.93
C SER A 183 2.46 -2.24 2.88
N GLY A 184 3.45 -2.16 3.78
CA GLY A 184 4.55 -1.19 3.72
C GLY A 184 5.80 -1.75 3.03
N GLU A 185 5.67 -2.86 2.29
CA GLU A 185 6.79 -3.68 1.83
C GLU A 185 7.02 -3.48 0.32
N ILE A 186 8.07 -2.73 -0.04
CA ILE A 186 8.47 -2.55 -1.45
C ILE A 186 8.70 -3.89 -2.17
N PRO A 187 9.34 -4.92 -1.56
CA PRO A 187 9.53 -6.19 -2.24
C PRO A 187 8.21 -6.90 -2.57
N TRP A 188 7.21 -6.85 -1.68
CA TRP A 188 5.87 -7.37 -1.96
C TRP A 188 5.22 -6.63 -3.13
N SER A 189 5.19 -5.30 -3.07
CA SER A 189 4.67 -4.47 -4.16
C SER A 189 5.38 -4.78 -5.49
N ARG A 190 6.70 -4.97 -5.46
CA ARG A 190 7.49 -5.30 -6.64
C ARG A 190 7.11 -6.64 -7.29
N ARG A 191 6.67 -7.62 -6.50
CA ARG A 191 6.20 -8.92 -7.02
C ARG A 191 4.87 -8.80 -7.77
N ILE A 192 3.97 -7.94 -7.29
CA ILE A 192 2.62 -7.81 -7.87
C ILE A 192 2.53 -6.78 -8.99
N THR A 193 3.37 -5.73 -8.98
CA THR A 193 3.32 -4.65 -9.99
C THR A 193 3.46 -5.09 -11.46
N PRO A 194 4.20 -6.16 -11.83
CA PRO A 194 4.24 -6.67 -13.19
C PRO A 194 2.89 -7.19 -13.70
N LEU A 195 1.95 -7.50 -12.81
CA LEU A 195 0.65 -8.08 -13.15
C LEU A 195 -0.36 -7.04 -13.63
N HIS A 196 0.08 -5.78 -13.76
CA HIS A 196 -0.76 -4.64 -14.08
C HIS A 196 -1.66 -4.88 -15.30
N ARG A 197 -1.10 -5.36 -16.42
CA ARG A 197 -1.87 -5.61 -17.65
C ARG A 197 -2.83 -6.79 -17.54
N HIS A 198 -2.51 -7.82 -16.74
CA HIS A 198 -3.45 -8.92 -16.47
C HIS A 198 -4.65 -8.46 -15.66
N ALA A 199 -4.40 -7.75 -14.56
CA ALA A 199 -5.43 -7.15 -13.73
C ALA A 199 -6.30 -6.17 -14.54
N GLN A 200 -5.69 -5.41 -15.44
CA GLN A 200 -6.42 -4.51 -16.35
C GLN A 200 -7.35 -5.28 -17.30
N ARG A 201 -6.86 -6.36 -17.93
CA ARG A 201 -7.65 -7.19 -18.86
C ARG A 201 -8.83 -7.88 -18.18
N SER A 202 -8.69 -8.29 -16.92
CA SER A 202 -9.77 -8.94 -16.18
C SER A 202 -10.73 -7.97 -15.49
N GLY A 203 -10.39 -6.68 -15.44
CA GLY A 203 -11.15 -5.67 -14.69
C GLY A 203 -10.93 -5.72 -13.17
N ALA A 204 -9.98 -6.51 -12.68
CA ALA A 204 -9.61 -6.52 -11.27
C ALA A 204 -8.81 -5.26 -10.91
N PHE A 205 -9.24 -4.54 -9.87
CA PHE A 205 -8.41 -3.54 -9.21
C PHE A 205 -7.59 -4.22 -8.12
N ILE A 206 -6.26 -4.17 -8.24
CA ILE A 206 -5.31 -4.68 -7.26
C ILE A 206 -4.55 -3.49 -6.68
N ILE A 207 -4.87 -3.11 -5.45
CA ILE A 207 -4.37 -1.89 -4.80
C ILE A 207 -3.45 -2.26 -3.63
N PRO A 208 -2.14 -2.47 -3.87
CA PRO A 208 -1.20 -2.51 -2.75
C PRO A 208 -1.21 -1.19 -2.01
N SER A 209 -0.85 -1.25 -0.73
CA SER A 209 -0.45 -0.06 0.02
C SER A 209 -1.58 0.98 0.21
N ALA A 210 -2.83 0.53 0.32
CA ALA A 210 -3.97 1.34 0.72
C ALA A 210 -3.94 1.63 2.24
N ALA A 211 -2.85 2.24 2.70
CA ALA A 211 -2.61 2.62 4.08
C ALA A 211 -2.40 4.13 4.21
N SER A 212 -2.33 4.64 5.45
CA SER A 212 -2.16 6.08 5.65
C SER A 212 -0.79 6.55 5.12
N ALA A 213 0.26 5.78 5.42
CA ALA A 213 1.50 5.77 4.67
C ALA A 213 1.25 5.19 3.28
N GLY A 214 1.67 5.92 2.25
CA GLY A 214 1.41 5.60 0.85
C GLY A 214 0.16 6.28 0.34
N GLY A 215 -1.00 5.98 0.94
CA GLY A 215 -2.30 6.43 0.45
C GLY A 215 -2.55 7.94 0.56
N PHE A 216 -2.31 8.57 1.73
CA PHE A 216 -2.50 10.02 1.85
C PHE A 216 -1.50 10.83 1.02
N PRO A 217 -0.17 10.55 1.07
CA PRO A 217 0.79 11.26 0.23
C PRO A 217 0.50 11.12 -1.29
N ASP A 218 0.06 9.94 -1.72
CA ASP A 218 -0.35 9.70 -3.10
C ASP A 218 -1.59 10.52 -3.49
N LEU A 219 -2.63 10.48 -2.65
CA LEU A 219 -3.87 11.22 -2.89
C LEU A 219 -3.67 12.74 -2.85
N CYS A 220 -2.88 13.26 -1.90
CA CYS A 220 -2.49 14.68 -1.88
C CYS A 220 -1.84 15.09 -3.21
N THR A 221 -0.88 14.28 -3.69
CA THR A 221 -0.13 14.61 -4.90
C THR A 221 -1.03 14.60 -6.13
N PHE A 222 -1.96 13.63 -6.20
CA PHE A 222 -3.00 13.59 -7.23
C PHE A 222 -3.85 14.85 -7.25
N LEU A 223 -4.36 15.27 -6.08
CA LEU A 223 -5.24 16.42 -5.98
C LEU A 223 -4.49 17.74 -6.28
N CYS A 224 -3.24 17.90 -5.83
CA CYS A 224 -2.41 19.05 -6.19
C CYS A 224 -2.13 19.11 -7.70
N ALA A 225 -1.81 17.97 -8.33
CA ALA A 225 -1.54 17.93 -9.77
C ALA A 225 -2.79 18.27 -10.61
N LYS A 226 -3.96 17.84 -10.14
CA LYS A 226 -5.24 18.24 -10.75
C LYS A 226 -5.45 19.75 -10.60
N LYS A 227 -5.32 20.30 -9.39
CA LYS A 227 -5.49 21.73 -9.13
C LYS A 227 -4.53 22.60 -9.92
N ALA A 228 -3.25 22.21 -10.03
CA ALA A 228 -2.26 22.92 -10.84
C ALA A 228 -2.68 23.09 -12.31
N ARG A 229 -3.33 22.06 -12.86
CA ARG A 229 -3.82 22.09 -14.24
C ARG A 229 -5.08 22.91 -14.40
N GLU A 230 -5.97 22.83 -13.43
CA GLU A 230 -7.24 23.57 -13.46
C GLU A 230 -7.01 25.07 -13.32
N ASP A 231 -6.13 25.47 -12.39
CA ASP A 231 -5.90 26.88 -12.09
C ASP A 231 -4.88 27.51 -13.06
N TYR A 232 -3.85 26.78 -13.48
CA TYR A 232 -2.72 27.34 -14.23
C TYR A 232 -2.41 26.66 -15.56
N GLY A 233 -3.01 25.49 -15.85
CA GLY A 233 -2.66 24.69 -17.01
C GLY A 233 -1.24 24.10 -16.94
N GLU A 234 -0.74 23.84 -15.73
CA GLU A 234 0.65 23.44 -15.48
C GLU A 234 0.77 22.08 -14.79
N ASP A 235 1.91 21.43 -14.98
CA ASP A 235 2.28 20.20 -14.27
C ASP A 235 3.12 20.50 -13.03
N LEU A 236 3.15 19.55 -12.10
CA LEU A 236 3.97 19.65 -10.90
C LEU A 236 5.45 19.38 -11.21
N ARG A 237 6.32 20.27 -10.72
CA ARG A 237 7.77 20.08 -10.72
C ARG A 237 8.27 19.43 -9.45
N LYS A 238 7.68 19.81 -8.32
CA LYS A 238 8.11 19.41 -6.98
C LYS A 238 6.92 19.23 -6.06
N ALA A 239 6.98 18.22 -5.21
CA ALA A 239 6.01 17.99 -4.15
C ALA A 239 6.76 17.47 -2.91
N ILE A 240 6.57 18.13 -1.76
CA ILE A 240 7.18 17.73 -0.50
C ILE A 240 6.06 17.48 0.51
N CYS A 241 5.97 16.24 0.99
CA CYS A 241 5.04 15.85 2.04
C CYS A 241 5.73 16.00 3.40
N TYR A 242 5.11 16.76 4.30
CA TYR A 242 5.51 16.92 5.67
C TYR A 242 4.50 16.18 6.54
N VAL A 243 4.97 15.16 7.24
CA VAL A 243 4.16 14.39 8.17
C VAL A 243 4.33 14.96 9.56
N ASN A 244 3.21 15.26 10.21
CA ASN A 244 3.18 15.68 11.60
C ASN A 244 2.13 14.90 12.37
N GLY A 245 2.13 15.01 13.68
CA GLY A 245 1.30 14.24 14.58
C GLY A 245 1.56 14.61 16.03
N GLY A 246 0.57 14.30 16.86
CA GLY A 246 0.58 14.54 18.30
C GLY A 246 -0.18 13.43 19.02
N GLY A 247 -0.07 13.41 20.34
CA GLY A 247 -0.65 12.37 21.19
C GLY A 247 0.41 11.49 21.87
N ALA A 248 -0.04 10.59 22.74
CA ALA A 248 0.81 9.81 23.64
C ALA A 248 1.33 8.48 23.05
N ILE A 249 1.26 8.27 21.73
CA ILE A 249 1.66 7.00 21.11
C ILE A 249 3.16 6.77 21.31
N ALA A 250 3.49 5.87 22.24
CA ALA A 250 4.87 5.67 22.68
C ALA A 250 5.72 4.87 21.68
N THR A 251 5.12 4.02 20.84
CA THR A 251 5.85 3.03 20.02
C THR A 251 5.06 2.52 18.81
N ALA A 252 5.70 1.73 17.96
CA ALA A 252 5.07 1.00 16.86
C ALA A 252 4.43 -0.32 17.34
N SER A 253 3.35 -0.74 16.68
CA SER A 253 2.72 -2.05 16.87
C SER A 253 3.70 -3.21 16.58
N GLY A 254 3.46 -4.38 17.16
CA GLY A 254 4.31 -5.54 16.93
C GLY A 254 4.31 -6.01 15.47
N GLY A 255 3.21 -5.79 14.73
CA GLY A 255 3.13 -6.06 13.30
C GLY A 255 4.08 -5.17 12.48
N THR A 256 4.11 -3.86 12.77
CA THR A 256 5.02 -2.91 12.13
C THR A 256 6.48 -3.27 12.36
N LEU A 257 6.85 -3.61 13.61
CA LEU A 257 8.21 -4.04 13.96
C LEU A 257 8.60 -5.33 13.23
N LYS A 258 7.67 -6.30 13.13
CA LYS A 258 7.90 -7.56 12.42
C LYS A 258 8.13 -7.33 10.93
N THR A 259 7.32 -6.50 10.26
CA THR A 259 7.53 -6.14 8.85
C THR A 259 8.91 -5.50 8.63
N ARG A 260 9.33 -4.57 9.50
CA ARG A 260 10.67 -3.97 9.43
C ARG A 260 11.78 -5.00 9.62
N ALA A 261 11.64 -5.92 10.57
CA ALA A 261 12.58 -7.01 10.79
C ALA A 261 12.70 -7.91 9.56
N THR A 262 11.57 -8.28 8.95
CA THR A 262 11.52 -9.09 7.72
C THR A 262 12.26 -8.42 6.57
N MET A 263 12.01 -7.12 6.32
CA MET A 263 12.73 -6.39 5.26
C MET A 263 14.23 -6.30 5.52
N ALA A 264 14.63 -6.05 6.77
CA ALA A 264 16.05 -6.00 7.15
C ALA A 264 16.76 -7.36 6.97
N ALA A 265 16.03 -8.47 7.16
CA ALA A 265 16.55 -9.83 7.00
C ALA A 265 16.60 -10.31 5.54
N GLY A 266 16.00 -9.59 4.58
CA GLY A 266 15.85 -10.02 3.18
C GLY A 266 17.13 -10.06 2.31
N GLY A 267 18.31 -9.94 2.92
CA GLY A 267 19.60 -10.05 2.22
C GLY A 267 19.93 -8.90 1.26
N ASP A 268 20.95 -9.10 0.42
CA ASP A 268 21.47 -8.07 -0.49
C ASP A 268 20.48 -7.65 -1.57
N GLU A 269 19.70 -8.58 -2.11
CA GLU A 269 18.72 -8.28 -3.17
C GLU A 269 17.61 -7.36 -2.66
N THR A 270 17.06 -7.65 -1.48
CA THR A 270 16.07 -6.79 -0.82
C THR A 270 16.65 -5.40 -0.53
N ARG A 271 17.89 -5.33 -0.02
CA ARG A 271 18.57 -4.05 0.22
C ARG A 271 18.75 -3.22 -1.05
N LYS A 272 19.23 -3.84 -2.14
CA LYS A 272 19.42 -3.17 -3.43
C LYS A 272 18.09 -2.67 -3.99
N MET A 273 17.04 -3.47 -3.92
CA MET A 273 15.70 -3.10 -4.37
C MET A 273 15.13 -1.93 -3.56
N MET A 274 15.24 -1.98 -2.24
CA MET A 274 14.77 -0.87 -1.38
C MET A 274 15.56 0.41 -1.63
N GLY A 275 16.86 0.31 -1.91
CA GLY A 275 17.72 1.44 -2.25
C GLY A 275 17.47 2.05 -3.63
N ASP A 276 16.64 1.45 -4.48
CA ASP A 276 16.25 2.01 -5.78
C ASP A 276 15.04 2.97 -5.62
N PRO A 277 15.21 4.29 -5.87
CA PRO A 277 14.13 5.29 -5.81
C PRO A 277 12.96 5.02 -6.75
N TYR A 278 13.14 4.11 -7.70
CA TYR A 278 12.19 3.78 -8.76
C TYR A 278 11.82 2.30 -8.80
N ALA A 279 12.01 1.56 -7.69
CA ALA A 279 11.77 0.13 -7.61
C ALA A 279 10.39 -0.31 -8.14
N LEU A 280 9.36 0.55 -8.08
CA LEU A 280 7.99 0.26 -8.56
C LEU A 280 7.67 0.78 -9.97
N GLY A 281 8.70 1.14 -10.76
CA GLY A 281 8.58 1.51 -12.18
C GLY A 281 8.23 2.98 -12.45
N GLY A 282 8.33 3.86 -11.45
CA GLY A 282 7.76 5.22 -11.45
C GLY A 282 8.38 6.29 -12.38
N PHE A 283 8.86 5.92 -13.56
CA PHE A 283 9.36 6.86 -14.57
C PHE A 283 8.28 7.17 -15.60
N VAL A 284 8.12 8.44 -15.97
CA VAL A 284 7.27 8.85 -17.10
C VAL A 284 8.13 8.91 -18.37
N PRO A 285 7.92 8.03 -19.37
CA PRO A 285 8.70 8.07 -20.60
C PRO A 285 8.36 9.32 -21.43
N ASP A 286 9.38 9.98 -21.99
CA ASP A 286 9.19 11.01 -23.01
C ASP A 286 9.19 10.32 -24.37
N ARG A 287 8.20 10.58 -25.24
CA ARG A 287 8.09 9.91 -26.54
C ARG A 287 8.17 10.95 -27.66
N ASP A 288 8.98 10.68 -28.68
CA ASP A 288 8.97 11.42 -29.94
C ASP A 288 8.72 10.47 -31.13
N ARG A 289 8.73 11.01 -32.35
CA ARG A 289 8.51 10.26 -33.60
C ARG A 289 9.50 9.11 -33.85
N HIS A 290 10.57 9.00 -33.06
CA HIS A 290 11.60 7.97 -33.13
C HIS A 290 11.50 6.92 -32.00
N GLY A 291 10.48 6.98 -31.14
CA GLY A 291 10.19 5.96 -30.12
C GLY A 291 10.24 6.46 -28.67
N ILE A 292 10.48 5.53 -27.72
CA ILE A 292 10.61 5.84 -26.29
C ILE A 292 11.98 6.47 -26.03
N LYS A 293 11.98 7.75 -25.67
CA LYS A 293 13.10 8.47 -25.06
C LYS A 293 13.03 8.16 -23.56
N TYR A 294 13.86 7.25 -23.06
CA TYR A 294 14.03 7.11 -21.61
C TYR A 294 14.64 8.40 -21.08
N CYS A 295 13.87 9.28 -20.44
CA CYS A 295 14.34 10.62 -20.10
C CYS A 295 13.80 11.12 -18.77
N ASN A 296 14.72 11.33 -17.83
CA ASN A 296 14.63 12.42 -16.88
C ASN A 296 15.08 13.70 -17.61
N ILE A 297 14.20 14.68 -17.75
CA ILE A 297 14.49 15.94 -18.44
C ILE A 297 15.33 16.84 -17.52
N GLU A 298 16.50 17.28 -17.99
CA GLU A 298 17.24 18.38 -17.35
C GLU A 298 16.53 19.71 -17.71
N PHE A 299 16.03 20.41 -16.69
CA PHE A 299 15.21 21.61 -16.86
C PHE A 299 15.99 22.72 -17.59
N GLY A 300 15.39 23.33 -18.60
CA GLY A 300 15.93 24.47 -19.33
C GLY A 300 16.93 24.15 -20.46
N THR A 301 17.38 22.90 -20.62
CA THR A 301 18.41 22.55 -21.63
C THR A 301 17.94 21.54 -22.68
N GLY A 302 16.82 20.84 -22.43
CA GLY A 302 16.31 19.80 -23.34
C GLY A 302 17.20 18.56 -23.46
N LYS A 303 18.21 18.41 -22.58
CA LYS A 303 19.16 17.30 -22.61
C LYS A 303 18.60 16.04 -21.95
N VAL A 304 18.79 14.92 -22.63
CA VAL A 304 18.38 13.57 -22.18
C VAL A 304 19.49 12.91 -21.36
N THR A 305 19.17 12.40 -20.17
CA THR A 305 20.09 11.56 -19.39
C THR A 305 19.40 10.29 -18.86
N THR A 306 20.15 9.19 -18.84
CA THR A 306 19.72 7.85 -18.36
C THR A 306 20.04 7.60 -16.89
N LYS A 307 20.46 8.64 -16.15
CA LYS A 307 20.84 8.55 -14.73
C LYS A 307 19.67 8.93 -13.83
N VAL A 308 19.56 8.26 -12.68
CA VAL A 308 18.70 8.70 -11.56
C VAL A 308 19.09 10.13 -11.22
N ARG A 309 18.12 11.04 -11.15
CA ARG A 309 18.39 12.44 -10.82
C ARG A 309 18.90 12.53 -9.39
N ALA A 310 19.88 13.40 -9.15
CA ALA A 310 20.43 13.60 -7.81
C ALA A 310 19.34 13.99 -6.79
N GLU A 311 18.34 14.77 -7.21
CA GLU A 311 17.20 15.19 -6.38
C GLU A 311 16.25 14.04 -5.99
N ASP A 312 16.26 12.92 -6.72
CA ASP A 312 15.39 11.78 -6.42
C ASP A 312 15.99 10.77 -5.44
N LEU A 313 17.28 10.89 -5.14
CA LEU A 313 18.00 9.97 -4.27
C LEU A 313 17.49 10.09 -2.83
N ASP A 314 17.34 8.95 -2.17
CA ASP A 314 16.90 8.90 -0.77
C ASP A 314 17.84 9.60 0.21
N ALA A 315 19.11 9.80 -0.20
CA ALA A 315 20.08 10.58 0.55
C ALA A 315 19.60 12.03 0.84
N ASN A 316 18.65 12.54 0.06
CA ASN A 316 18.04 13.86 0.28
C ASN A 316 17.02 13.86 1.43
N MET A 317 16.60 12.70 1.91
CA MET A 317 15.65 12.52 3.01
C MET A 317 16.28 11.91 4.26
N SER A 318 17.59 11.66 4.25
CA SER A 318 18.27 10.89 5.31
C SER A 318 18.88 11.74 6.42
N LYS A 319 18.81 13.07 6.33
CA LYS A 319 19.41 14.00 7.30
C LYS A 319 18.37 14.94 7.89
N ILE A 320 18.59 15.30 9.14
CA ILE A 320 17.93 16.45 9.76
C ILE A 320 18.39 17.71 9.04
N SER A 321 17.44 18.55 8.62
CA SER A 321 17.69 19.80 7.92
C SER A 321 16.61 20.82 8.24
N GLU A 322 16.93 22.09 8.04
CA GLU A 322 15.93 23.16 8.03
C GLU A 322 15.33 23.28 6.63
N ASP A 323 14.01 23.38 6.56
CA ASP A 323 13.33 23.87 5.37
C ASP A 323 13.15 25.37 5.46
N LYS A 324 14.05 26.12 4.81
CA LYS A 324 14.08 27.58 4.88
C LYS A 324 12.85 28.25 4.29
N HIS A 325 12.14 27.59 3.37
CA HIS A 325 10.92 28.14 2.79
C HIS A 325 9.79 28.14 3.83
N LEU A 326 9.74 27.11 4.68
CA LEU A 326 8.73 26.97 5.73
C LEU A 326 9.22 27.38 7.13
N GLY A 327 10.49 27.71 7.30
CA GLY A 327 11.06 28.02 8.62
C GLY A 327 10.96 26.88 9.64
N ILE A 328 10.87 25.63 9.17
CA ILE A 328 10.73 24.46 10.04
C ILE A 328 11.93 23.55 9.99
N TRP A 329 12.11 22.78 11.04
CA TRP A 329 13.03 21.66 11.01
C TRP A 329 12.32 20.39 10.58
N ARG A 330 13.03 19.59 9.80
CA ARG A 330 12.53 18.34 9.24
C ARG A 330 13.57 17.25 9.35
N GLY A 331 13.12 16.01 9.43
CA GLY A 331 13.98 14.84 9.53
C GLY A 331 13.47 13.64 8.74
N PRO A 332 14.26 12.56 8.71
CA PRO A 332 13.86 11.32 8.07
C PRO A 332 12.54 10.79 8.65
N ASN A 333 11.63 10.34 7.79
CA ASN A 333 10.43 9.61 8.17
C ASN A 333 10.57 8.15 7.72
N VAL A 334 10.10 7.22 8.55
CA VAL A 334 10.26 5.76 8.33
C VAL A 334 9.60 5.28 7.03
N TYR A 335 8.54 5.97 6.58
CA TYR A 335 7.80 5.64 5.37
C TYR A 335 8.24 6.45 4.13
N SER A 336 9.14 7.43 4.24
CA SER A 336 9.57 8.26 3.09
C SER A 336 10.10 7.43 1.92
N TYR A 337 10.90 6.41 2.23
CA TYR A 337 11.46 5.49 1.23
C TYR A 337 10.38 4.70 0.51
N PHE A 338 9.23 4.49 1.13
CA PHE A 338 8.11 3.77 0.55
C PHE A 338 7.22 4.70 -0.27
N ASP A 339 6.83 5.84 0.31
CA ASP A 339 5.88 6.81 -0.27
C ASP A 339 6.40 7.42 -1.57
N THR A 340 7.70 7.69 -1.63
CA THR A 340 8.36 8.14 -2.86
C THR A 340 8.18 7.17 -4.03
N ARG A 341 8.21 5.85 -3.82
CA ARG A 341 8.01 4.87 -4.90
C ARG A 341 6.55 4.78 -5.31
N ILE A 342 5.62 4.89 -4.36
CA ILE A 342 4.18 4.89 -4.65
C ILE A 342 3.81 6.11 -5.48
N VAL A 343 4.16 7.31 -5.05
CA VAL A 343 3.82 8.56 -5.76
C VAL A 343 4.43 8.57 -7.17
N ARG A 344 5.68 8.13 -7.31
CA ARG A 344 6.33 7.99 -8.63
C ARG A 344 5.63 6.93 -9.50
N ARG A 345 5.21 5.81 -8.90
CA ARG A 345 4.41 4.80 -9.62
C ARG A 345 3.10 5.39 -10.11
N SER A 346 2.37 6.14 -9.28
CA SER A 346 1.13 6.81 -9.68
C SER A 346 1.34 7.73 -10.87
N ASN A 347 2.41 8.54 -10.82
CA ASN A 347 2.82 9.41 -11.91
C ASN A 347 3.04 8.64 -13.22
N MET A 348 3.75 7.50 -13.16
CA MET A 348 3.96 6.64 -14.32
C MET A 348 2.66 5.97 -14.81
N LEU A 349 1.85 5.43 -13.90
CA LEU A 349 0.61 4.73 -14.25
C LEU A 349 -0.36 5.65 -14.98
N LEU A 350 -0.48 6.91 -14.55
CA LEU A 350 -1.31 7.90 -15.25
C LEU A 350 -0.84 8.10 -16.69
N ALA A 351 0.47 8.20 -16.94
CA ALA A 351 1.00 8.29 -18.31
C ALA A 351 0.76 7.00 -19.12
N ASP A 352 1.03 5.83 -18.52
CA ASP A 352 0.90 4.51 -19.16
C ASP A 352 -0.55 4.16 -19.52
N MET A 353 -1.50 4.70 -18.75
CA MET A 353 -2.94 4.51 -18.95
C MET A 353 -3.59 5.63 -19.79
N GLY A 354 -2.78 6.46 -20.46
CA GLY A 354 -3.26 7.53 -21.36
C GLY A 354 -3.84 8.75 -20.65
N GLY A 355 -3.69 8.84 -19.33
CA GLY A 355 -4.01 10.02 -18.52
C GLY A 355 -2.86 11.04 -18.49
N LYS A 356 -3.03 12.09 -17.68
CA LYS A 356 -2.01 13.12 -17.47
C LYS A 356 -1.15 12.79 -16.23
N PRO A 357 0.13 12.41 -16.38
CA PRO A 357 1.04 12.18 -15.24
C PRO A 357 1.20 13.46 -14.44
N TYR A 358 1.27 13.43 -13.11
CA TYR A 358 1.48 14.60 -12.23
C TYR A 358 2.50 15.61 -12.76
N GLY A 359 3.61 15.12 -13.31
CA GLY A 359 4.56 15.89 -14.10
C GLY A 359 5.71 15.01 -14.59
N LYS A 360 6.22 15.28 -15.79
CA LYS A 360 7.30 14.48 -16.40
C LYS A 360 8.58 14.50 -15.56
N SER A 361 8.82 15.60 -14.86
CA SER A 361 9.99 15.81 -13.99
C SER A 361 9.60 15.99 -12.53
N LEU A 362 8.47 15.43 -12.09
CA LEU A 362 8.06 15.51 -10.69
C LEU A 362 9.17 14.97 -9.78
N ASN A 363 9.60 15.77 -8.82
CA ASN A 363 10.38 15.31 -7.67
C ASN A 363 9.46 15.28 -6.44
N PHE A 364 9.28 14.09 -5.87
CA PHE A 364 8.53 13.90 -4.62
C PHE A 364 9.50 13.55 -3.49
N LEU A 365 9.35 14.22 -2.35
CA LEU A 365 10.09 13.94 -1.11
C LEU A 365 9.13 13.91 0.08
N GLN A 366 9.51 13.22 1.14
CA GLN A 366 8.74 13.19 2.38
C GLN A 366 9.64 13.31 3.61
N PHE A 367 9.17 14.06 4.60
CA PHE A 367 9.85 14.27 5.88
C PHE A 367 8.87 14.26 7.04
N SER A 368 9.38 13.98 8.24
CA SER A 368 8.68 14.32 9.48
C SER A 368 9.02 15.74 9.89
N VAL A 369 8.05 16.48 10.41
CA VAL A 369 8.28 17.77 11.08
C VAL A 369 8.93 17.50 12.44
N LEU A 370 9.96 18.27 12.79
CA LEU A 370 10.65 18.16 14.07
C LEU A 370 10.38 19.39 14.94
N PRO A 371 9.96 19.22 16.21
CA PRO A 371 9.83 20.34 17.14
C PRO A 371 11.18 20.99 17.44
N THR A 372 11.19 22.31 17.58
CA THR A 372 12.40 23.10 17.87
C THR A 372 13.04 22.70 19.19
N GLU A 373 12.26 22.34 20.21
CA GLU A 373 12.78 21.88 21.52
C GLU A 373 13.53 20.56 21.44
N MET A 374 13.12 19.64 20.55
CA MET A 374 13.78 18.34 20.38
C MET A 374 15.19 18.48 19.80
N LEU A 375 15.42 19.50 18.98
CA LEU A 375 16.73 19.82 18.42
C LEU A 375 17.69 20.42 19.45
N LEU A 376 17.14 21.10 20.47
CA LEU A 376 17.93 21.62 21.58
C LEU A 376 18.46 20.49 22.49
N GLN A 377 17.69 19.42 22.66
CA GLN A 377 18.14 18.22 23.40
C GLN A 377 19.21 17.41 22.64
N GLN A 378 19.20 17.45 21.31
CA GLN A 378 20.14 16.69 20.47
C GLN A 378 21.54 17.30 20.37
N LYS A 379 21.72 18.59 20.71
CA LYS A 379 23.06 19.22 20.81
C LYS A 379 23.94 18.64 21.93
N GLY A 380 23.42 17.74 22.78
CA GLY A 380 24.11 17.14 23.92
C GLY A 380 24.65 15.71 23.77
N GLY A 381 24.44 15.01 22.65
CA GLY A 381 24.98 13.65 22.48
C GLY A 381 24.40 12.87 21.30
N GLY A 382 25.27 12.18 20.54
CA GLY A 382 24.94 11.46 19.31
C GLY A 382 24.07 10.21 19.49
N GLY A 383 22.78 10.41 19.74
CA GLY A 383 21.74 9.36 19.73
C GLY A 383 20.80 9.50 18.52
N GLY A 384 20.41 8.36 17.94
CA GLY A 384 19.75 8.18 16.64
C GLY A 384 18.69 9.22 16.23
N ALA A 385 18.76 9.62 14.95
CA ALA A 385 17.79 10.49 14.31
C ALA A 385 16.39 9.85 14.31
N GLY A 386 15.35 10.66 14.58
CA GLY A 386 13.95 10.28 14.36
C GLY A 386 13.19 9.82 15.60
N GLY A 387 13.18 10.64 16.65
CA GLY A 387 12.22 10.53 17.76
C GLY A 387 11.10 11.58 17.68
N GLY A 388 10.68 12.03 16.49
CA GLY A 388 9.57 12.98 16.35
C GLY A 388 8.23 12.26 16.36
N ILE A 389 7.28 12.76 17.16
CA ILE A 389 5.89 12.29 17.38
C ILE A 389 5.00 12.42 16.10
N GLY A 390 5.60 12.75 14.96
CA GLY A 390 4.89 13.10 13.74
C GLY A 390 4.51 11.93 12.84
N GLY A 391 3.34 11.35 13.08
CA GLY A 391 2.65 10.38 12.21
C GLY A 391 2.62 8.98 12.82
N GLY A 392 1.49 8.55 13.39
CA GLY A 392 1.36 7.34 14.21
C GLY A 392 2.03 6.09 13.63
N ALA A 393 3.21 5.79 14.17
CA ALA A 393 3.92 4.51 14.31
C ALA A 393 5.31 4.87 14.90
N GLY A 394 5.45 4.72 16.23
CA GLY A 394 6.55 5.29 17.02
C GLY A 394 7.96 5.25 16.38
N GLY A 395 8.68 6.35 16.60
CA GLY A 395 9.95 6.70 15.97
C GLY A 395 11.02 5.62 16.00
N GLY A 396 11.54 5.30 14.81
CA GLY A 396 12.66 4.39 14.58
C GLY A 396 13.39 4.75 13.30
N GLY A 397 13.83 6.01 13.17
CA GLY A 397 14.61 6.52 12.03
C GLY A 397 16.12 6.39 12.19
N GLY A 398 16.61 5.72 13.22
CA GLY A 398 18.04 5.54 13.48
C GLY A 398 18.54 4.22 12.90
N GLY A 399 19.69 4.22 12.24
CA GLY A 399 20.36 3.04 11.66
C GLY A 399 20.85 1.99 12.67
N GLY A 400 20.11 1.75 13.75
CA GLY A 400 20.28 0.60 14.65
C GLY A 400 19.60 -0.65 14.09
N SER A 401 20.02 -1.82 14.57
CA SER A 401 19.33 -3.07 14.22
C SER A 401 17.92 -3.09 14.83
N VAL A 402 16.96 -3.71 14.14
CA VAL A 402 15.59 -3.90 14.66
C VAL A 402 15.60 -4.63 16.01
N GLU A 403 16.60 -5.46 16.26
CA GLU A 403 16.82 -6.13 17.53
C GLU A 403 17.24 -5.18 18.67
N ALA A 404 18.06 -4.16 18.36
CA ALA A 404 18.41 -3.13 19.34
C ALA A 404 17.21 -2.25 19.68
N GLU A 405 16.39 -1.91 18.68
CA GLU A 405 15.12 -1.20 18.88
C GLU A 405 14.16 -2.02 19.74
N ARG A 406 13.99 -3.31 19.43
CA ARG A 406 13.18 -4.25 20.24
C ARG A 406 13.62 -4.25 21.71
N LYS A 407 14.91 -4.47 21.98
CA LYS A 407 15.45 -4.48 23.35
C LYS A 407 15.25 -3.14 24.07
N ALA A 408 15.41 -2.03 23.36
CA ALA A 408 15.20 -0.70 23.93
C ALA A 408 13.73 -0.46 24.31
N LEU A 409 12.79 -0.93 23.48
CA LEU A 409 11.35 -0.85 23.77
C LEU A 409 10.94 -1.76 24.92
N GLU A 410 11.50 -2.97 24.99
CA GLU A 410 11.29 -3.90 26.11
C GLU A 410 11.79 -3.32 27.43
N ALA A 411 12.99 -2.72 27.43
CA ALA A 411 13.55 -2.06 28.60
C ALA A 411 12.69 -0.87 29.09
N LYS A 412 11.95 -0.23 28.19
CA LYS A 412 11.02 0.87 28.48
C LYS A 412 9.61 0.40 28.82
N GLY A 413 9.32 -0.90 28.75
CA GLY A 413 7.98 -1.45 29.00
C GLY A 413 6.94 -1.12 27.93
N VAL A 414 7.37 -0.67 26.75
CA VAL A 414 6.49 -0.23 25.64
C VAL A 414 6.74 -1.07 24.38
N TYR A 415 6.98 -2.37 24.56
CA TYR A 415 7.13 -3.32 23.45
C TYR A 415 5.85 -4.13 23.26
N TYR A 416 5.38 -4.23 22.01
CA TYR A 416 4.21 -5.00 21.64
C TYR A 416 4.59 -6.24 20.84
N LYS A 417 3.98 -7.38 21.16
CA LYS A 417 4.14 -8.62 20.38
C LYS A 417 3.33 -8.55 19.09
N ALA A 418 3.57 -9.50 18.18
CA ALA A 418 2.77 -9.61 16.96
C ALA A 418 1.28 -9.81 17.29
N GLY A 419 0.44 -8.91 16.79
CA GLY A 419 -1.00 -8.86 17.10
C GLY A 419 -1.37 -7.79 18.13
N GLU A 420 -0.41 -7.30 18.90
CA GLU A 420 -0.57 -6.23 19.89
C GLU A 420 -0.14 -4.87 19.31
N GLY A 421 -0.62 -3.80 19.92
CA GLY A 421 -0.24 -2.42 19.62
C GLY A 421 -0.65 -1.50 20.78
N PRO A 422 -0.51 -0.17 20.58
CA PRO A 422 -0.90 0.81 21.58
C PRO A 422 -2.31 0.58 22.14
N PRO A 423 -2.56 0.86 23.43
CA PRO A 423 -3.92 0.84 23.95
C PRO A 423 -4.77 1.91 23.24
N LEU A 424 -6.07 1.66 23.10
CA LEU A 424 -6.99 2.60 22.41
C LEU A 424 -7.02 3.97 23.08
N GLU A 425 -6.85 4.03 24.39
CA GLU A 425 -6.78 5.26 25.18
C GLU A 425 -5.61 6.16 24.74
N GLU A 426 -4.48 5.58 24.30
CA GLU A 426 -3.37 6.36 23.72
C GLU A 426 -3.69 6.89 22.32
N LEU A 427 -4.67 6.30 21.63
CA LEU A 427 -5.11 6.70 20.28
C LEU A 427 -6.24 7.74 20.29
N ASP A 428 -6.90 7.97 21.42
CA ASP A 428 -8.09 8.83 21.47
C ASP A 428 -7.75 10.30 21.22
N ASP A 429 -6.66 10.78 21.81
CA ASP A 429 -6.14 12.14 21.59
C ASP A 429 -5.02 12.21 20.54
N ALA A 430 -4.74 11.08 19.87
CA ALA A 430 -3.69 11.02 18.88
C ALA A 430 -4.18 11.43 17.49
N TRP A 431 -3.33 12.19 16.80
CA TRP A 431 -3.64 12.72 15.48
C TRP A 431 -2.43 12.64 14.55
N SER A 432 -2.70 12.72 13.26
CA SER A 432 -1.68 12.74 12.21
C SER A 432 -2.13 13.65 11.08
N ALA A 433 -1.17 14.36 10.50
CA ALA A 433 -1.38 15.28 9.40
C ALA A 433 -0.37 15.02 8.29
N TRP A 434 -0.86 15.06 7.05
CA TRP A 434 -0.09 15.02 5.83
C TRP A 434 -0.26 16.36 5.14
N PHE A 435 0.74 17.22 5.30
CA PHE A 435 0.79 18.52 4.65
C PHE A 435 1.65 18.39 3.39
N LEU A 436 1.06 18.56 2.22
CA LEU A 436 1.78 18.55 0.95
C LEU A 436 1.93 19.97 0.44
N TRP A 437 3.17 20.44 0.36
CA TRP A 437 3.52 21.63 -0.42
C TRP A 437 4.01 21.20 -1.79
N SER A 438 3.52 21.84 -2.85
CA SER A 438 3.88 21.52 -4.22
C SER A 438 4.11 22.79 -5.04
N GLN A 439 4.95 22.66 -6.06
CA GLN A 439 5.31 23.74 -6.96
C GLN A 439 5.23 23.26 -8.41
N THR A 440 4.63 24.07 -9.28
CA THR A 440 4.52 23.81 -10.72
C THR A 440 5.83 24.13 -11.47
N ASP A 441 5.90 23.75 -12.75
CA ASP A 441 7.06 24.09 -13.60
C ASP A 441 7.28 25.60 -13.79
N LYS A 442 6.27 26.45 -13.57
CA LYS A 442 6.41 27.92 -13.61
C LYS A 442 6.43 28.59 -12.24
N GLY A 443 6.51 27.81 -11.16
CA GLY A 443 6.69 28.32 -9.80
C GLY A 443 5.40 28.65 -9.06
N HIS A 444 4.23 28.27 -9.56
CA HIS A 444 2.98 28.38 -8.80
C HIS A 444 2.98 27.36 -7.66
N GLU A 445 2.56 27.79 -6.48
CA GLU A 445 2.63 26.98 -5.26
C GLU A 445 1.23 26.61 -4.78
N ILE A 446 1.04 25.32 -4.50
CA ILE A 446 -0.24 24.71 -4.14
C ILE A 446 -0.03 23.84 -2.92
N LYS A 447 -0.99 23.88 -2.00
CA LYS A 447 -0.99 23.04 -0.80
C LYS A 447 -2.20 22.13 -0.70
N CYS A 448 -1.98 20.95 -0.13
CA CYS A 448 -3.01 19.99 0.20
C CYS A 448 -2.76 19.38 1.58
N ASP A 449 -3.76 19.49 2.46
CA ASP A 449 -3.67 19.04 3.84
C ASP A 449 -4.73 17.95 4.07
N PHE A 450 -4.31 16.76 4.52
CA PHE A 450 -5.19 15.81 5.18
C PHE A 450 -4.82 15.73 6.66
N ILE A 451 -5.82 15.85 7.53
CA ILE A 451 -5.65 15.74 8.98
C ILE A 451 -6.69 14.74 9.50
N GLY A 452 -6.20 13.73 10.18
CA GLY A 452 -7.02 12.68 10.77
C GLY A 452 -6.62 12.39 12.22
N ARG A 453 -7.10 11.24 12.70
CA ARG A 453 -6.61 10.58 13.91
C ARG A 453 -5.18 10.07 13.68
N ASP A 454 -4.74 9.14 14.50
CA ASP A 454 -3.42 8.54 14.37
C ASP A 454 -3.25 7.73 13.08
N GLY A 455 -1.98 7.48 12.72
CA GLY A 455 -1.60 6.74 11.52
C GLY A 455 -2.19 5.32 11.42
N TYR A 456 -2.49 4.63 12.53
CA TYR A 456 -3.13 3.32 12.50
C TYR A 456 -4.62 3.41 12.20
N PHE A 457 -5.36 4.29 12.90
CA PHE A 457 -6.77 4.50 12.60
C PHE A 457 -6.96 4.98 11.16
N GLU A 458 -6.13 5.93 10.72
CA GLU A 458 -6.22 6.45 9.36
C GLU A 458 -5.82 5.40 8.30
N THR A 459 -4.95 4.44 8.64
CA THR A 459 -4.69 3.26 7.81
C THR A 459 -5.93 2.37 7.70
N ALA A 460 -6.61 2.11 8.81
CA ALA A 460 -7.85 1.35 8.81
C ALA A 460 -8.93 2.04 7.96
N ARG A 461 -9.10 3.34 8.14
CA ARG A 461 -10.05 4.17 7.39
C ARG A 461 -9.78 4.14 5.89
N ILE A 462 -8.57 4.47 5.45
CA ILE A 462 -8.28 4.57 4.02
C ILE A 462 -8.31 3.22 3.30
N ALA A 463 -7.93 2.11 3.96
CA ALA A 463 -8.06 0.78 3.38
C ALA A 463 -9.52 0.41 3.14
N VAL A 464 -10.38 0.60 4.15
CA VAL A 464 -11.81 0.31 4.05
C VAL A 464 -12.47 1.22 3.04
N GLU A 465 -12.21 2.54 3.07
CA GLU A 465 -12.81 3.47 2.12
C GLU A 465 -12.30 3.25 0.69
N THR A 466 -11.05 2.81 0.50
CA THR A 466 -10.56 2.37 -0.82
C THR A 466 -11.40 1.20 -1.33
N ALA A 467 -11.55 0.13 -0.53
CA ALA A 467 -12.33 -1.04 -0.93
C ALA A 467 -13.81 -0.70 -1.18
N MET A 468 -14.39 0.16 -0.34
CA MET A 468 -15.75 0.65 -0.53
C MET A 468 -15.88 1.48 -1.82
N THR A 469 -14.89 2.31 -2.16
CA THR A 469 -14.89 3.06 -3.44
C THR A 469 -14.86 2.10 -4.62
N LEU A 470 -14.02 1.06 -4.58
CA LEU A 470 -13.91 0.05 -5.64
C LEU A 470 -15.23 -0.68 -5.89
N VAL A 471 -15.98 -1.00 -4.83
CA VAL A 471 -17.23 -1.77 -4.93
C VAL A 471 -18.44 -0.88 -5.26
N PHE A 472 -18.58 0.26 -4.58
CA PHE A 472 -19.81 1.06 -4.63
C PHE A 472 -19.75 2.24 -5.60
N ASP A 473 -18.56 2.72 -5.93
CA ASP A 473 -18.38 3.90 -6.79
C ASP A 473 -17.72 3.53 -8.13
N ARG A 474 -17.86 2.26 -8.54
CA ARG A 474 -17.23 1.72 -9.76
C ARG A 474 -17.48 2.57 -11.02
N GLN A 475 -18.66 3.19 -11.11
CA GLN A 475 -19.08 4.07 -12.21
C GLN A 475 -18.24 5.36 -12.30
N GLU A 476 -17.64 5.80 -11.19
CA GLU A 476 -16.82 7.01 -11.10
C GLU A 476 -15.32 6.74 -11.35
N LEU A 477 -14.93 5.46 -11.41
CA LEU A 477 -13.51 5.09 -11.52
C LEU A 477 -12.98 5.25 -12.95
N PRO A 478 -11.83 5.91 -13.13
CA PRO A 478 -11.34 6.31 -14.45
C PRO A 478 -10.79 5.16 -15.30
N TYR A 479 -10.53 3.99 -14.71
CA TYR A 479 -9.84 2.88 -15.36
C TYR A 479 -10.63 1.57 -15.30
N PRO A 480 -10.39 0.61 -16.22
CA PRO A 480 -11.10 -0.66 -16.23
C PRO A 480 -10.66 -1.61 -15.10
N GLY A 481 -9.41 -1.50 -14.64
CA GLY A 481 -8.75 -2.34 -13.65
C GLY A 481 -7.22 -2.16 -13.74
N GLY A 482 -6.46 -2.96 -12.99
CA GLY A 482 -5.00 -2.94 -13.00
C GLY A 482 -4.40 -3.09 -11.61
N VAL A 483 -3.07 -3.25 -11.56
CA VAL A 483 -2.29 -3.10 -10.32
C VAL A 483 -1.97 -1.61 -10.16
N LEU A 484 -2.81 -0.92 -9.39
CA LEU A 484 -2.87 0.54 -9.29
C LEU A 484 -2.56 1.01 -7.87
N THR A 485 -2.34 2.31 -7.69
CA THR A 485 -2.26 2.92 -6.36
C THR A 485 -3.65 3.47 -5.96
N PRO A 486 -3.88 3.79 -4.68
CA PRO A 486 -5.15 4.37 -4.24
C PRO A 486 -5.55 5.61 -5.04
N ALA A 487 -4.62 6.53 -5.31
CA ALA A 487 -4.95 7.76 -6.03
C ALA A 487 -5.28 7.52 -7.51
N VAL A 488 -4.54 6.64 -8.19
CA VAL A 488 -4.81 6.33 -9.61
C VAL A 488 -6.11 5.54 -9.78
N ALA A 489 -6.39 4.61 -8.86
CA ALA A 489 -7.60 3.81 -8.93
C ALA A 489 -8.86 4.60 -8.58
N CYS A 490 -8.81 5.43 -7.53
CA CYS A 490 -10.00 5.99 -6.91
C CYS A 490 -10.09 7.52 -6.97
N GLY A 491 -8.96 8.24 -7.08
CA GLY A 491 -8.90 9.69 -7.22
C GLY A 491 -9.84 10.47 -6.29
N GLU A 492 -10.63 11.37 -6.87
CA GLU A 492 -11.55 12.24 -6.12
C GLU A 492 -12.68 11.49 -5.39
N ALA A 493 -13.07 10.30 -5.87
CA ALA A 493 -14.11 9.51 -5.21
C ALA A 493 -13.63 9.07 -3.82
N LEU A 494 -12.40 8.55 -3.71
CA LEU A 494 -11.79 8.21 -2.42
C LEU A 494 -11.61 9.45 -1.54
N ALA A 495 -11.16 10.58 -2.10
CA ALA A 495 -11.02 11.83 -1.35
C ALA A 495 -12.36 12.25 -0.72
N ARG A 496 -13.46 12.21 -1.48
CA ARG A 496 -14.81 12.53 -0.96
C ARG A 496 -15.23 11.59 0.17
N ARG A 497 -15.00 10.28 0.04
CA ARG A 497 -15.31 9.30 1.08
C ARG A 497 -14.52 9.56 2.37
N LEU A 498 -13.22 9.79 2.23
CA LEU A 498 -12.34 10.11 3.37
C LEU A 498 -12.82 11.36 4.11
N ILE A 499 -13.15 12.43 3.38
CA ILE A 499 -13.70 13.66 3.95
C ILE A 499 -15.03 13.41 4.67
N HIS A 500 -15.96 12.70 4.00
CA HIS A 500 -17.25 12.36 4.59
C HIS A 500 -17.13 11.47 5.84
N SER A 501 -16.10 10.62 5.90
CA SER A 501 -15.83 9.75 7.04
C SER A 501 -15.09 10.44 8.21
N GLY A 502 -14.70 11.71 8.04
CA GLY A 502 -14.17 12.55 9.10
C GLY A 502 -12.71 12.99 8.94
N VAL A 503 -12.05 12.74 7.80
CA VAL A 503 -10.73 13.34 7.53
C VAL A 503 -10.93 14.82 7.22
N LYS A 504 -10.28 15.71 7.96
CA LYS A 504 -10.26 17.14 7.63
C LYS A 504 -9.38 17.35 6.40
N PHE A 505 -9.87 18.12 5.44
CA PHE A 505 -9.19 18.37 4.17
C PHE A 505 -9.12 19.86 3.88
N LYS A 506 -7.96 20.34 3.41
CA LYS A 506 -7.79 21.70 2.89
C LYS A 506 -6.99 21.64 1.59
N MET A 507 -7.48 22.36 0.58
CA MET A 507 -6.79 22.57 -0.69
C MET A 507 -6.81 24.05 -1.01
N ALA A 508 -5.65 24.64 -1.30
CA ALA A 508 -5.53 26.08 -1.55
C ALA A 508 -4.31 26.41 -2.40
N GLU A 509 -4.30 27.61 -2.98
CA GLU A 509 -3.04 28.26 -3.35
C GLU A 509 -2.21 28.49 -2.09
N TRP A 510 -0.89 28.51 -2.22
CA TRP A 510 -0.01 28.81 -1.11
C TRP A 510 0.31 30.31 -1.06
N HIS A 511 -0.02 30.98 0.05
CA HIS A 511 0.28 32.41 0.25
C HIS A 511 1.42 32.70 1.25
N GLY A 512 2.10 31.67 1.76
CA GLY A 512 3.30 31.83 2.58
C GLY A 512 3.30 30.97 3.85
N VAL A 513 4.36 31.10 4.65
CA VAL A 513 4.62 30.22 5.82
C VAL A 513 3.52 30.25 6.88
N GLU A 514 2.73 31.31 6.99
CA GLU A 514 1.59 31.38 7.93
C GLU A 514 0.51 30.33 7.60
N GLU A 515 0.49 29.86 6.36
CA GLU A 515 -0.35 28.76 5.93
C GLU A 515 0.20 27.38 6.29
N PHE A 516 1.49 27.30 6.68
CA PHE A 516 2.07 26.18 7.39
C PHE A 516 1.62 26.24 8.85
N ASN A 517 0.35 25.93 9.09
CA ASN A 517 -0.12 25.75 10.46
C ASN A 517 -0.15 24.23 10.73
N PRO A 518 0.96 23.63 11.26
CA PRO A 518 0.86 22.25 11.74
C PRO A 518 -0.30 22.25 12.73
N PRO A 519 -1.39 21.52 12.47
CA PRO A 519 -2.65 21.81 13.12
C PRO A 519 -2.45 21.75 14.64
N PRO A 520 -2.88 22.77 15.40
CA PRO A 520 -3.06 22.57 16.83
C PRO A 520 -4.02 21.39 16.97
N ASN A 521 -3.70 20.47 17.88
CA ASN A 521 -4.44 19.25 18.20
C ASN A 521 -5.92 19.31 17.73
N PRO A 522 -6.33 18.51 16.72
CA PRO A 522 -7.59 18.70 15.99
C PRO A 522 -8.85 18.60 16.85
#